data_AF-A0A0K2RT22-F1
#
_entry.id   AF-A0A0K2RT22-F1
#
_cell.length_a   1.000
_cell.length_b   1.000
_cell.length_c   1.000
_cell.angle_alpha   90.00
_cell.angle_beta   90.00
_cell.angle_gamma   90.00
#
_symmetry.space_group_name_H-M   'P 1'
#
loop_
_entity.id
_entity.type
_entity.pdbx_description
1 polymer ?
#
loop_
_entity_poly.entity_id
_entity_poly.type
_entity_poly.pdbx_seq_one_letter_code
_entity_poly.pdbx_strand_id
1 'polypeptide(L)'
;MGGSRAPRSGWEPLRSVPDAELKSVANAGIAEVAGIVPDQPGALIVNNARAAVWGREIPGLDGVPAGAAFAALALGFLGDGEHRLFRNGRWFRLSGSRGHILARSGSGLGFQAR
;
A
#
# COMPACT_ATOMS: atom_id res chain seq x y z
N MET A 1 -17.92 -10.07 12.74
CA MET A 1 -17.00 -8.92 12.81
C MET A 1 -17.34 -7.97 11.68
N GLY A 2 -17.88 -6.78 11.99
CA GLY A 2 -18.40 -5.85 10.99
C GLY A 2 -17.29 -5.35 10.05
N GLY A 3 -17.48 -5.50 8.75
CA GLY A 3 -16.64 -4.85 7.74
C GLY A 3 -16.82 -3.35 7.86
N SER A 4 -15.92 -2.67 8.58
CA SER A 4 -15.88 -1.22 8.64
C SER A 4 -15.63 -0.71 7.22
N ARG A 5 -16.67 -0.17 6.59
CA ARG A 5 -16.62 0.44 5.25
C ARG A 5 -15.66 1.62 5.28
N ALA A 6 -15.01 1.90 4.15
CA ALA A 6 -14.18 3.09 4.04
C ALA A 6 -14.99 4.36 4.37
N PRO A 7 -14.42 5.30 5.15
CA PRO A 7 -15.09 6.54 5.51
C PRO A 7 -15.34 7.40 4.27
N ARG A 8 -16.52 8.02 4.21
CA ARG A 8 -16.92 8.89 3.09
C ARG A 8 -16.50 10.35 3.28
N SER A 9 -16.27 10.77 4.53
CA SER A 9 -15.91 12.14 4.93
C SER A 9 -14.87 12.10 6.06
N GLY A 10 -14.37 13.27 6.47
CA GLY A 10 -13.36 13.39 7.53
C GLY A 10 -11.95 12.97 7.08
N TRP A 11 -11.65 13.15 5.80
CA TRP A 11 -10.32 12.87 5.26
C TRP A 11 -9.40 14.05 5.53
N GLU A 12 -8.35 13.83 6.30
CA GLU A 12 -7.33 14.83 6.60
C GLU A 12 -6.21 14.74 5.56
N PRO A 13 -5.85 15.86 4.89
CA PRO A 13 -4.72 15.86 3.97
C PRO A 13 -3.42 15.72 4.75
N LEU A 14 -2.55 14.81 4.31
CA LEU A 14 -1.22 14.63 4.89
C LEU A 14 -0.16 15.31 4.04
N ARG A 15 0.03 14.83 2.80
CA ARG A 15 1.04 15.34 1.87
C ARG A 15 0.76 14.88 0.43
N SER A 16 1.48 15.44 -0.52
CA SER A 16 1.60 14.86 -1.86
C SER A 16 2.78 13.88 -1.91
N VAL A 17 2.64 12.86 -2.75
CA VAL A 17 3.66 11.84 -3.00
C VAL A 17 3.86 11.75 -4.52
N PRO A 18 5.09 11.94 -5.02
CA PRO A 18 5.38 11.80 -6.43
C PRO A 18 5.06 10.40 -6.96
N ASP A 19 4.51 10.32 -8.16
CA ASP A 19 4.19 9.03 -8.80
C ASP A 19 5.45 8.20 -9.03
N ALA A 20 6.59 8.84 -9.25
CA ALA A 20 7.90 8.19 -9.35
C ALA A 20 8.29 7.45 -8.07
N GLU A 21 8.00 8.02 -6.89
CA GLU A 21 8.26 7.38 -5.60
C GLU A 21 7.37 6.16 -5.40
N LEU A 22 6.07 6.28 -5.70
CA LEU A 22 5.13 5.16 -5.65
C LEU A 22 5.51 4.04 -6.64
N LYS A 23 5.95 4.39 -7.85
CA LYS A 23 6.48 3.43 -8.84
C LYS A 23 7.70 2.70 -8.31
N SER A 24 8.63 3.41 -7.67
CA SER A 24 9.84 2.82 -7.08
C SER A 24 9.49 1.80 -6.00
N VAL A 25 8.61 2.16 -5.06
CA VAL A 25 8.14 1.28 -3.99
C VAL A 25 7.44 0.04 -4.54
N ALA A 26 6.57 0.21 -5.53
CA ALA A 26 5.87 -0.89 -6.17
C ALA A 26 6.84 -1.85 -6.87
N ASN A 27 7.80 -1.34 -7.63
CA ASN A 27 8.79 -2.16 -8.33
C ASN A 27 9.74 -2.89 -7.37
N ALA A 28 10.17 -2.22 -6.29
CA ALA A 28 11.00 -2.83 -5.27
C ALA A 28 10.30 -4.03 -4.62
N GLY A 29 9.01 -3.89 -4.27
CA GLY A 29 8.28 -5.02 -3.71
C GLY A 29 7.97 -6.13 -4.74
N ILE A 30 7.82 -5.81 -6.03
CA ILE A 30 7.65 -6.85 -7.08
C ILE A 30 8.92 -7.70 -7.15
N ALA A 31 10.09 -7.04 -7.18
CA ALA A 31 11.38 -7.73 -7.20
C ALA A 31 11.59 -8.57 -5.93
N GLU A 32 11.19 -8.08 -4.77
CA GLU A 32 11.30 -8.81 -3.51
C GLU A 32 10.37 -10.03 -3.45
N VAL A 33 9.10 -9.89 -3.86
CA VAL A 33 8.18 -11.03 -3.97
C VAL A 33 8.73 -12.06 -4.95
N ALA A 34 9.26 -11.62 -6.10
CA ALA A 34 9.86 -12.53 -7.08
C ALA A 34 11.10 -13.27 -6.52
N GLY A 35 11.89 -12.63 -5.66
CA GLY A 35 13.04 -13.27 -5.00
C GLY A 35 12.67 -14.24 -3.88
N ILE A 36 11.51 -14.08 -3.25
CA ILE A 36 11.03 -14.97 -2.17
C ILE A 36 10.35 -16.22 -2.73
N VAL A 37 9.69 -16.08 -3.89
CA VAL A 37 8.79 -17.11 -4.44
C VAL A 37 9.56 -18.05 -5.38
N PRO A 38 9.70 -19.36 -5.06
CA PRO A 38 10.34 -20.34 -5.94
C PRO A 38 9.58 -20.56 -7.26
N ASP A 39 10.20 -21.27 -8.23
CA ASP A 39 9.61 -21.55 -9.56
C ASP A 39 8.29 -22.33 -9.54
N GLN A 40 8.08 -23.21 -8.54
CA GLN A 40 6.81 -23.94 -8.35
C GLN A 40 6.29 -23.84 -6.91
N PRO A 41 5.82 -22.65 -6.51
CA PRO A 41 5.36 -22.40 -5.15
C PRO A 41 3.90 -22.83 -5.00
N GLY A 42 3.57 -23.42 -3.85
CA GLY A 42 2.17 -23.54 -3.45
C GLY A 42 1.53 -22.16 -3.23
N ALA A 43 0.23 -22.02 -3.47
CA ALA A 43 -0.50 -20.76 -3.33
C ALA A 43 -0.32 -20.09 -1.95
N LEU A 44 -0.14 -20.90 -0.89
CA LEU A 44 0.13 -20.41 0.47
C LEU A 44 1.45 -19.62 0.57
N ILE A 45 2.51 -20.10 -0.10
CA ILE A 45 3.83 -19.46 -0.07
C ILE A 45 3.77 -18.10 -0.77
N VAL A 46 3.11 -18.05 -1.93
CA VAL A 46 2.90 -16.80 -2.69
C VAL A 46 2.10 -15.79 -1.87
N ASN A 47 1.03 -16.23 -1.21
CA ASN A 47 0.20 -15.36 -0.39
C ASN A 47 0.97 -14.80 0.82
N ASN A 48 1.78 -15.62 1.48
CA ASN A 48 2.61 -15.19 2.61
C ASN A 48 3.69 -14.20 2.17
N ALA A 49 4.37 -14.46 1.06
CA ALA A 49 5.37 -13.55 0.50
C ALA A 49 4.75 -12.17 0.17
N ARG A 50 3.60 -12.17 -0.50
CA ARG A 50 2.85 -10.93 -0.80
C ARG A 50 2.40 -10.22 0.47
N ALA A 51 1.87 -10.94 1.46
CA ALA A 51 1.45 -10.33 2.72
C ALA A 51 2.63 -9.68 3.47
N ALA A 52 3.79 -10.35 3.50
CA ALA A 52 4.99 -9.84 4.12
C ALA A 52 5.53 -8.59 3.40
N VAL A 53 5.60 -8.61 2.07
CA VAL A 53 6.16 -7.48 1.31
C VAL A 53 5.21 -6.29 1.26
N TRP A 54 3.92 -6.54 0.95
CA TRP A 54 2.92 -5.48 0.74
C TRP A 54 2.29 -4.95 2.02
N GLY A 55 2.41 -5.69 3.12
CA GLY A 55 1.95 -5.27 4.44
C GLY A 55 2.88 -4.26 5.12
N ARG A 56 4.13 -4.13 4.68
CA ARG A 56 5.09 -3.15 5.20
C ARG A 56 4.67 -1.74 4.85
N GLU A 57 5.07 -0.80 5.69
CA GLU A 57 4.81 0.61 5.46
C GLU A 57 5.75 1.18 4.38
N ILE A 58 5.24 2.14 3.62
CA ILE A 58 6.06 2.88 2.65
C ILE A 58 7.01 3.79 3.43
N PRO A 59 8.33 3.76 3.17
CA PRO A 59 9.28 4.65 3.82
C PRO A 59 8.85 6.12 3.67
N GLY A 60 8.75 6.84 4.79
CA GLY A 60 8.33 8.24 4.81
C GLY A 60 6.81 8.47 4.69
N LEU A 61 5.99 7.42 4.68
CA LEU A 61 4.53 7.46 4.78
C LEU A 61 4.02 6.51 5.89
N ASP A 62 4.15 6.96 7.13
CA ASP A 62 3.78 6.18 8.32
C ASP A 62 2.37 5.59 8.22
N GLY A 63 2.28 4.26 8.35
CA GLY A 63 1.01 3.52 8.31
C GLY A 63 0.45 3.21 6.93
N VAL A 64 1.02 3.75 5.83
CA VAL A 64 0.55 3.44 4.47
C VAL A 64 1.20 2.14 3.99
N PRO A 65 0.44 1.06 3.71
CA PRO A 65 1.03 -0.18 3.25
C PRO A 65 1.59 -0.05 1.82
N ALA A 66 2.74 -0.67 1.55
CA ALA A 66 3.38 -0.73 0.24
C ALA A 66 2.47 -1.34 -0.84
N GLY A 67 1.53 -2.20 -0.45
CA GLY A 67 0.47 -2.70 -1.32
C GLY A 67 -0.38 -1.59 -1.97
N ALA A 68 -0.49 -0.41 -1.36
CA ALA A 68 -1.19 0.73 -1.95
C ALA A 68 -0.47 1.25 -3.21
N ALA A 69 0.86 1.32 -3.17
CA ALA A 69 1.68 1.70 -4.31
C ALA A 69 1.63 0.64 -5.42
N PHE A 70 1.72 -0.65 -5.05
CA PHE A 70 1.56 -1.76 -5.99
C PHE A 70 0.19 -1.73 -6.69
N ALA A 71 -0.90 -1.52 -5.94
CA ALA A 71 -2.24 -1.41 -6.52
C ALA A 71 -2.35 -0.21 -7.47
N ALA A 72 -1.80 0.94 -7.12
CA ALA A 72 -1.78 2.12 -7.99
C ALA A 72 -1.04 1.84 -9.30
N LEU A 73 0.11 1.13 -9.24
CA LEU A 73 0.87 0.72 -10.42
C LEU A 73 0.09 -0.28 -11.28
N ALA A 74 -0.40 -1.37 -10.67
CA ALA A 74 -1.09 -2.44 -11.38
C ALA A 74 -2.39 -1.99 -12.06
N LEU A 75 -3.09 -1.00 -11.48
CA LEU A 75 -4.29 -0.40 -12.05
C LEU A 75 -3.98 0.74 -13.05
N GLY A 76 -2.72 1.10 -13.25
CA GLY A 76 -2.32 2.16 -14.18
C GLY A 76 -2.63 3.59 -13.70
N PHE A 77 -2.82 3.79 -12.40
CA PHE A 77 -3.11 5.12 -11.83
C PHE A 77 -1.87 6.01 -11.72
N LEU A 78 -0.67 5.41 -11.73
CA LEU A 78 0.59 6.15 -11.69
C LEU A 78 0.96 6.70 -13.08
N GLY A 79 1.26 8.00 -13.16
CA GLY A 79 1.78 8.70 -14.33
C GLY A 79 3.05 9.45 -13.97
N ASP A 80 3.19 10.69 -14.44
CA ASP A 80 4.37 11.55 -14.18
C ASP A 80 4.01 12.72 -13.24
N GLY A 81 2.91 12.59 -12.50
CA GLY A 81 2.41 13.60 -11.55
C GLY A 81 2.65 13.19 -10.11
N GLU A 82 1.68 13.51 -9.25
CA GLU A 82 1.69 13.16 -7.84
C GLU A 82 0.31 12.68 -7.38
N HIS A 83 0.29 11.87 -6.33
CA HIS A 83 -0.90 11.50 -5.60
C HIS A 83 -0.97 12.25 -4.27
N ARG A 84 -2.13 12.85 -3.98
CA ARG A 84 -2.41 13.43 -2.66
C ARG A 84 -2.80 12.32 -1.69
N LEU A 85 -2.08 12.23 -0.58
CA LEU A 85 -2.36 11.31 0.51
C LEU A 85 -3.29 11.97 1.54
N PHE A 86 -4.36 11.24 1.87
CA PHE A 86 -5.28 11.60 2.93
C PHE A 86 -5.37 10.47 3.96
N ARG A 87 -5.70 10.80 5.20
CA ARG A 87 -5.92 9.84 6.28
C ARG A 87 -7.27 10.05 6.95
N ASN A 88 -7.87 8.96 7.42
CA ASN A 88 -8.98 8.95 8.36
C ASN A 88 -8.81 7.74 9.29
N GLY A 89 -8.27 7.99 10.49
CA GLY A 89 -7.94 6.93 11.46
C GLY A 89 -6.96 5.90 10.88
N ARG A 90 -7.45 4.69 10.61
CA ARG A 90 -6.71 3.56 10.02
C ARG A 90 -6.82 3.46 8.50
N TRP A 91 -7.55 4.37 7.87
CA TRP A 91 -7.73 4.43 6.43
C TRP A 91 -6.84 5.48 5.81
N PHE A 92 -6.31 5.15 4.65
CA PHE A 92 -5.51 6.02 3.80
C PHE A 92 -6.12 6.08 2.41
N ARG A 93 -6.06 7.25 1.79
CA ARG A 93 -6.51 7.48 0.43
C ARG A 93 -5.40 8.16 -0.36
N LEU A 94 -4.92 7.50 -1.41
CA LEU A 94 -4.07 8.11 -2.43
C LEU A 94 -4.98 8.58 -3.56
N SER A 95 -4.99 9.88 -3.85
CA SER A 95 -5.80 10.45 -4.92
C SER A 95 -4.93 11.17 -5.94
N GLY A 96 -4.86 10.62 -7.14
CA GLY A 96 -4.21 11.21 -8.32
C GLY A 96 -5.22 11.56 -9.41
N SER A 97 -4.71 12.04 -10.54
CA SER A 97 -5.51 12.42 -11.72
C SER A 97 -6.14 11.24 -12.43
N ARG A 98 -5.54 10.05 -12.34
CA ARG A 98 -5.96 8.83 -13.05
C ARG A 98 -6.81 7.89 -12.20
N GLY A 99 -6.92 8.14 -10.90
CA GLY A 99 -7.66 7.26 -10.00
C GLY A 99 -7.37 7.49 -8.53
N HIS A 100 -8.00 6.67 -7.69
CA HIS A 100 -7.85 6.72 -6.25
C HIS A 100 -7.67 5.32 -5.67
N ILE A 101 -6.73 5.18 -4.74
CA ILE A 101 -6.52 3.95 -3.97
C ILE A 101 -6.95 4.19 -2.53
N LEU A 102 -7.77 3.29 -2.01
CA LEU A 102 -8.07 3.22 -0.59
C LEU A 102 -7.30 2.06 0.01
N ALA A 103 -6.46 2.38 0.98
CA ALA A 103 -5.73 1.40 1.77
C ALA A 103 -6.16 1.50 3.22
N ARG A 104 -6.06 0.38 3.93
CA ARG A 104 -6.23 0.36 5.38
C ARG A 104 -4.90 -0.09 5.96
N SER A 105 -4.42 0.59 6.99
CA SER A 105 -3.31 0.05 7.78
C SER A 105 -3.71 -1.35 8.22
N GLY A 106 -2.86 -2.34 7.93
CA GLY A 106 -2.96 -3.63 8.58
C GLY A 106 -3.11 -3.39 10.08
N SER A 107 -3.91 -4.21 10.76
CA SER A 107 -3.73 -4.29 12.20
C SER A 107 -2.32 -4.83 12.30
N GLY A 108 -1.34 -4.00 12.64
CA GLY A 108 -0.10 -4.55 13.15
C GLY A 108 -0.54 -5.57 14.17
N LEU A 109 -0.22 -6.84 13.97
CA LEU A 109 0.10 -7.66 15.11
C LEU A 109 1.21 -6.86 15.77
N GLY A 110 0.81 -6.05 16.76
CA GLY A 110 1.71 -5.20 17.48
C GLY A 110 2.70 -6.13 18.15
N PHE A 111 3.88 -6.28 17.56
CA PHE A 111 5.04 -6.59 18.34
C PHE A 111 5.44 -5.29 19.05
N GLN A 112 4.63 -4.96 20.06
CA GLN A 112 5.09 -4.16 21.18
C GLN A 112 6.01 -5.11 21.96
N ALA A 113 7.30 -5.11 21.62
CA ALA A 113 8.30 -5.54 22.58
C ALA A 113 8.24 -4.55 23.76
N ARG A 114 7.73 -5.02 24.89
CA ARG A 114 8.11 -4.47 26.19
C ARG A 114 9.27 -5.31 26.71
#